data_AF-A0A4Q3I400-F1
#
_entry.id   AF-A0A4Q3I400-F1
#
_cell.length_a   1.000
_cell.length_b   1.000
_cell.length_c   1.000
_cell.angle_alpha   90.00
_cell.angle_beta   90.00
_cell.angle_gamma   90.00
#
_symmetry.space_group_name_H-M   'P 1'
#
loop_
_entity.id
_entity.type
_entity.pdbx_description
1 polymer ?
#
loop_
_entity_poly.entity_id
_entity_poly.type
_entity_poly.pdbx_seq_one_letter_code
_entity_poly.pdbx_strand_id
1 'polypeptide(L)' 'LSPALDAYDKGFAAAASAARAGANLTATYLSARAGRAAYINARQLEGHIDPGAEAVARLFEFLSLRHSRSEGKPAE' A
#
# COMPACT_ATOMS: atom_id res chain seq x y z
N LEU A 1 -1.30 -5.78 -1.41
CA LEU A 1 -1.13 -5.81 -2.88
C LEU A 1 -2.46 -5.88 -3.61
N SER A 2 -3.29 -6.92 -3.41
CA SER A 2 -4.58 -7.09 -4.14
C SER A 2 -5.40 -5.80 -4.29
N PRO A 3 -5.70 -5.03 -3.21
CA PRO A 3 -6.55 -3.83 -3.34
C PRO A 3 -6.01 -2.80 -4.33
N ALA A 4 -4.69 -2.68 -4.45
CA ALA A 4 -4.05 -1.76 -5.39
C ALA A 4 -4.22 -2.23 -6.84
N LEU A 5 -4.11 -3.54 -7.09
CA LEU A 5 -4.29 -4.13 -8.42
C LEU A 5 -5.76 -4.08 -8.84
N ASP A 6 -6.68 -4.37 -7.93
CA ASP A 6 -8.12 -4.29 -8.18
C ASP A 6 -8.57 -2.85 -8.52
N ALA A 7 -7.87 -1.84 -7.97
CA ALA A 7 -8.11 -0.43 -8.27
C ALA A 7 -7.33 0.09 -9.49
N TYR A 8 -6.43 -0.70 -10.07
CA TYR A 8 -5.51 -0.25 -11.11
C TYR A 8 -6.19 0.10 -12.43
N ASP A 9 -7.33 -0.52 -12.75
CA ASP A 9 -8.14 -0.17 -13.92
C ASP A 9 -8.62 1.30 -13.91
N LYS A 10 -8.59 1.95 -12.74
CA LYS A 10 -8.90 3.37 -12.54
C LYS A 10 -7.65 4.27 -12.54
N GLY A 11 -6.48 3.71 -12.84
CA GLY A 11 -5.19 4.40 -12.93
C GLY A 11 -4.34 4.35 -11.65
N PHE A 12 -3.10 4.83 -11.77
CA PHE A 12 -2.09 4.77 -10.70
C PHE A 12 -2.50 5.52 -9.43
N ALA A 13 -3.25 6.62 -9.54
CA ALA A 13 -3.72 7.37 -8.37
C ALA A 13 -4.70 6.55 -7.52
N ALA A 14 -5.65 5.85 -8.16
CA ALA A 14 -6.59 4.97 -7.48
C ALA A 14 -5.88 3.77 -6.86
N ALA A 15 -4.93 3.16 -7.59
CA ALA A 15 -4.11 2.08 -7.08
C ALA A 15 -3.27 2.50 -5.85
N ALA A 16 -2.67 3.70 -5.88
CA ALA A 16 -1.92 4.26 -4.75
C ALA A 16 -2.80 4.49 -3.51
N SER A 17 -3.99 5.08 -3.71
CA SER A 17 -4.95 5.28 -2.62
C SER A 17 -5.39 3.95 -2.00
N ALA A 18 -5.70 2.94 -2.82
CA ALA A 18 -6.09 1.62 -2.34
C ALA A 18 -4.94 0.88 -1.64
N ALA A 19 -3.71 0.99 -2.14
CA ALA A 19 -2.51 0.46 -1.48
C ALA A 19 -2.30 1.08 -0.10
N ARG A 20 -2.41 2.41 0.00
CA ARG A 20 -2.28 3.17 1.25
C ARG A 20 -3.36 2.80 2.25
N ALA A 21 -4.62 2.69 1.82
CA ALA A 21 -5.71 2.25 2.68
C ALA A 21 -5.47 0.82 3.20
N GLY A 22 -5.03 -0.08 2.33
CA GLY A 22 -4.68 -1.46 2.71
C GLY A 22 -3.53 -1.52 3.72
N ALA A 23 -2.49 -0.71 3.56
CA ALA A 23 -1.39 -0.61 4.53
C ALA A 23 -1.90 -0.09 5.89
N ASN A 24 -2.64 1.01 5.90
CA ASN A 24 -3.19 1.58 7.14
C ASN A 24 -4.11 0.59 7.88
N LEU A 25 -4.90 -0.20 7.16
CA LEU A 25 -5.77 -1.22 7.75
C LEU A 25 -4.99 -2.25 8.57
N THR A 26 -3.77 -2.61 8.16
CA THR A 26 -2.97 -3.60 8.91
C THR A 26 -2.63 -3.16 10.33
N ALA A 27 -2.57 -1.85 10.61
CA ALA A 27 -2.38 -1.34 11.96
C ALA A 27 -3.55 -1.66 12.91
N THR A 28 -4.71 -2.04 12.37
CA THR A 28 -5.88 -2.44 13.16
C THR A 28 -5.89 -3.94 13.50
N TYR A 29 -4.93 -4.71 13.00
CA TYR A 29 -4.94 -6.16 13.17
C TYR A 29 -4.45 -6.57 14.55
N LEU A 30 -5.24 -7.44 15.19
CA LEU A 30 -4.89 -8.04 16.49
C LEU A 30 -4.11 -9.35 16.34
N SER A 31 -4.00 -9.88 15.12
CA SER A 31 -3.21 -11.08 14.82
C SER A 31 -2.75 -11.09 13.37
N ALA A 32 -1.52 -11.55 13.11
CA ALA A 32 -1.04 -11.86 11.76
C ALA A 32 -1.11 -13.37 11.52
N ARG A 33 -1.41 -13.77 10.27
CA ARG A 33 -1.54 -15.18 9.87
C ARG A 33 -0.29 -15.77 9.21
N ALA A 34 0.72 -14.94 8.94
CA ALA A 34 1.92 -15.35 8.23
C ALA A 34 3.12 -14.45 8.58
N GLY A 35 4.32 -14.93 8.25
CA GLY A 35 5.58 -14.18 8.43
C GLY A 35 5.97 -13.99 9.90
N ARG A 36 6.97 -13.12 10.13
CA ARG A 36 7.49 -12.86 11.50
C ARG A 36 6.50 -12.17 12.41
N ALA A 37 5.53 -11.44 11.85
CA ALA A 37 4.45 -10.80 12.61
C ALA A 37 3.52 -11.82 13.27
N ALA A 38 3.48 -13.08 12.81
CA ALA A 38 2.70 -14.15 13.44
C ALA A 38 3.30 -14.63 14.78
N TYR A 39 4.53 -14.21 15.14
CA TYR A 39 5.21 -14.63 16.36
C TYR A 39 4.93 -13.74 17.57
N ILE A 40 4.27 -12.60 17.37
CA ILE A 40 4.01 -11.60 18.41
C ILE A 40 2.52 -11.55 18.76
N ASN A 41 2.20 -11.08 19.97
CA ASN A 41 0.83 -10.96 20.43
C ASN A 41 0.15 -9.67 19.93
N ALA A 42 -1.17 -9.58 20.14
CA ALA A 42 -1.99 -8.45 19.73
C ALA A 42 -1.46 -7.08 20.21
N ARG A 43 -0.98 -6.98 21.45
CA ARG A 43 -0.47 -5.71 22.02
C ARG A 43 0.77 -5.21 21.28
N GLN A 44 1.58 -6.11 20.74
CA GLN A 44 2.77 -5.75 19.98
C GLN A 44 2.48 -5.48 18.50
N LEU A 45 1.33 -5.92 18.00
CA LEU A 45 0.93 -5.82 16.59
C LEU A 45 0.01 -4.62 16.34
N GLU A 46 -0.95 -4.39 17.23
CA GLU A 46 -1.91 -3.29 17.13
C GLU A 46 -1.19 -1.94 17.09
N GLY A 47 -1.67 -1.05 16.21
CA GLY A 47 -1.07 0.25 15.94
C GLY A 47 0.12 0.23 14.99
N HIS A 48 0.61 -0.95 14.57
CA HIS A 48 1.75 -1.07 13.67
C HIS A 48 1.32 -1.51 12.26
N ILE A 49 1.61 -0.65 11.28
CA ILE A 49 1.45 -1.01 9.87
C ILE A 49 2.43 -2.13 9.53
N ASP A 50 1.94 -3.16 8.82
CA ASP A 50 2.76 -4.22 8.27
C ASP A 50 3.81 -3.63 7.30
N PRO A 51 5.11 -3.87 7.52
CA PRO A 51 6.17 -3.30 6.68
C PRO A 51 6.07 -3.71 5.21
N GLY A 52 5.55 -4.90 4.91
CA GLY A 52 5.34 -5.37 3.54
C GLY A 52 4.23 -4.58 2.83
N ALA A 53 3.11 -4.35 3.53
CA ALA A 53 2.02 -3.52 3.03
C ALA A 53 2.46 -2.05 2.85
N GLU A 54 3.24 -1.50 3.78
CA GLU A 54 3.82 -0.16 3.67
C GLU A 54 4.72 0.00 2.44
N ALA A 55 5.58 -1.00 2.18
CA ALA A 55 6.44 -0.99 1.00
C ALA A 55 5.63 -0.94 -0.31
N VAL A 56 4.53 -1.70 -0.38
CA VAL A 56 3.62 -1.68 -1.53
C VAL A 56 2.95 -0.31 -1.66
N ALA A 57 2.46 0.29 -0.58
CA ALA A 57 1.86 1.62 -0.61
C ALA A 57 2.83 2.68 -1.16
N ARG A 58 4.07 2.71 -0.65
CA ARG A 58 5.12 3.63 -1.13
C ARG A 58 5.47 3.42 -2.59
N LEU A 59 5.51 2.17 -3.05
CA LEU A 59 5.75 1.87 -4.46
C LEU A 59 4.65 2.46 -5.36
N PHE A 60 3.38 2.24 -5.03
CA PHE A 60 2.29 2.79 -5.84
C PHE A 60 2.21 4.32 -5.77
N GLU A 61 2.49 4.94 -4.61
CA GLU A 61 2.61 6.39 -4.50
C GLU A 61 3.71 6.94 -5.42
N PHE A 62 4.88 6.30 -5.44
CA PHE A 62 5.96 6.67 -6.33
C PHE A 62 5.58 6.51 -7.82
N LEU A 63 4.94 5.39 -8.17
CA LEU A 63 4.47 5.13 -9.54
C LEU A 63 3.42 6.17 -9.97
N SER A 64 2.48 6.52 -9.09
CA SER A 64 1.50 7.59 -9.34
C SER A 64 2.19 8.92 -9.60
N LEU A 65 3.17 9.30 -8.77
CA LEU A 65 3.95 10.53 -8.97
C LEU A 65 4.75 10.52 -10.28
N ARG A 66 5.32 9.37 -10.67
CA ARG A 66 6.04 9.24 -11.95
C ARG A 66 5.11 9.34 -13.14
N HIS A 67 3.93 8.71 -13.07
CA HIS A 67 2.93 8.73 -14.13
C HIS A 67 2.38 10.13 -14.35
N SER A 68 2.04 10.87 -13.29
CA SER A 68 1.60 12.27 -13.42
C SER A 68 2.66 13.17 -14.07
N ARG A 69 3.96 12.89 -13.87
CA ARG A 69 5.05 13.63 -14.53
C ARG A 69 5.26 13.26 -16.00
N SER A 70 4.94 12.04 -16.42
CA SER A 70 5.02 11.66 -17.83
C SER A 70 3.85 12.25 -18.64
N GLU A 71 2.65 12.30 -18.07
CA GLU A 71 1.46 12.89 -18.72
C GLU A 71 1.56 14.43 -18.88
N GLY A 72 2.38 15.09 -18.05
CA GLY A 72 2.57 16.55 -18.08
C GLY A 72 3.68 17.06 -19.00
N LYS A 73 4.41 16.19 -19.71
CA LYS A 73 5.49 16.61 -20.61
C LYS A 73 4.92 16.82 -22.02
N PRO A 74 4.95 18.04 -22.61
CA PRO A 74 4.55 18.21 -24.00
C PRO A 74 5.45 17.36 -24.90
N ALA A 75 4.86 16.72 -25.91
CA ALA A 75 5.61 16.07 -26.96
C ALA A 75 6.48 17.12 -27.66
N GLU A 76 7.78 16.93 -27.59
CA GLU A 76 8.78 17.73 -28.31
C GLU A 76 8.82 17.33 -29.78
#